data_AF-A0A9C9MJP6-F1
#
_entry.id   AF-A0A9C9MJP6-F1
#
_cell.length_a   1.000
_cell.length_b   1.000
_cell.length_c   1.000
_cell.angle_alpha   90.00
_cell.angle_beta   90.00
_cell.angle_gamma   90.00
#
_symmetry.space_group_name_H-M   'P 1'
#
loop_
_entity.id
_entity.type
_entity.pdbx_description
1 polymer ?
#
loop_
_entity_poly.entity_id
_entity_poly.type
_entity_poly.pdbx_seq_one_letter_code
_entity_poly.pdbx_strand_id
1 'polypeptide(L)'
;MVLNIHNKSRSVAVNYILDLSLLILAFCLVYSAKRGHIYIEDTFITLLPIYLTSWFLASVISRKFKEVDREHFVLHIKPFVVSALIMMGIMSIFLYGFKWYDLSRFIIWGSIGVFLVLEILFLSGFYFFPIFFKRQLHEKKYNISYLLFILDGLAIGASYLGLYYYKRGHLVLTDDYTIFLMGIYLAWIYVSISTHKFMVPGTKNYLRVIWPFAKSSLIILSILSFFIITFRIEEFSRLIVIGSILAFALFEFILVSIYHIYRKPVDSDEVEQDFFSAAVLSEPDEDAIEIKIEEHYKKGPKYQIPVSSKRSGILEDKLKNVYLKNNPGIYNFIDESLRLNIDIRHAEIISSGNPYNIEVLPDNDFHLLFNLHEINDFRRVNRYFIEVNKKLVNGGVFISRFIPLEKRRQHYLNRYPRNLANVLYLLDFIWRRIFPKIPFFQKIYFAVSKGRNRVLSKAEALGRLYFCGFEIVNIK
;
A
#
# COMPACT_ATOMS: atom_id res chain seq x y z
N MET A 1 26.91 -43.35 8.82
CA MET A 1 26.43 -42.53 9.95
C MET A 1 27.51 -41.62 10.54
N VAL A 2 28.76 -42.08 10.71
CA VAL A 2 29.89 -41.30 11.28
C VAL A 2 30.34 -40.12 10.39
N LEU A 3 30.33 -40.28 9.06
CA LEU A 3 30.72 -39.21 8.11
C LEU A 3 29.77 -38.00 8.08
N ASN A 4 28.49 -38.18 8.44
CA ASN A 4 27.51 -37.08 8.46
C ASN A 4 27.61 -36.25 9.76
N ILE A 5 28.13 -36.84 10.84
CA ILE A 5 28.36 -36.16 12.13
C ILE A 5 29.59 -35.23 12.01
N HIS A 6 30.63 -35.67 11.30
CA HIS A 6 31.87 -34.88 11.14
C HIS A 6 31.67 -33.63 10.28
N ASN A 7 30.86 -33.72 9.21
CA ASN A 7 30.49 -32.56 8.39
C ASN A 7 29.55 -31.59 9.12
N LYS A 8 28.63 -32.11 9.95
CA LYS A 8 27.71 -31.31 10.76
C LYS A 8 28.41 -30.57 11.90
N SER A 9 29.38 -31.21 12.56
CA SER A 9 30.22 -30.58 13.60
C SER A 9 31.12 -29.48 13.03
N ARG A 10 31.66 -29.65 11.81
CA ARG A 10 32.45 -28.63 11.13
C ARG A 10 31.62 -27.39 10.78
N SER A 11 30.38 -27.56 10.33
CA SER A 11 29.47 -26.43 10.05
C SER A 11 29.14 -25.61 11.31
N VAL A 12 28.90 -26.26 12.45
CA VAL A 12 28.60 -25.56 13.71
C VAL A 12 29.83 -24.79 14.22
N ALA A 13 31.01 -25.40 14.19
CA ALA A 13 32.25 -24.73 14.61
C ALA A 13 32.57 -23.48 13.78
N VAL A 14 32.34 -23.54 12.46
CA VAL A 14 32.50 -22.37 11.57
C VAL A 14 31.54 -21.24 11.96
N ASN A 15 30.29 -21.55 12.31
CA ASN A 15 29.33 -20.53 12.74
C ASN A 15 29.76 -19.85 14.05
N TYR A 16 30.31 -20.60 15.03
CA TYR A 16 30.84 -20.00 16.25
C TYR A 16 32.05 -19.09 15.98
N ILE A 17 32.93 -19.45 15.04
CA ILE A 17 34.10 -18.63 14.68
C ILE A 17 33.67 -17.34 13.98
N LEU A 18 32.72 -17.44 13.03
CA LEU A 18 32.18 -16.27 12.35
C LEU A 18 31.48 -15.34 13.34
N ASP A 19 30.68 -15.89 14.24
CA ASP A 19 29.96 -15.13 15.24
C ASP A 19 30.90 -14.45 16.26
N LEU A 20 31.97 -15.13 16.66
CA LEU A 20 33.05 -14.54 17.45
C LEU A 20 33.71 -13.36 16.72
N SER A 21 33.93 -13.49 15.40
CA SER A 21 34.50 -12.40 14.60
C SER A 21 33.58 -11.19 14.53
N LEU A 22 32.26 -11.40 14.43
CA LEU A 22 31.26 -10.33 14.48
C LEU A 22 31.22 -9.64 15.85
N LEU A 23 31.36 -10.40 16.94
CA LEU A 23 31.40 -9.87 18.30
C LEU A 23 32.61 -8.96 18.52
N ILE A 24 33.79 -9.41 18.11
CA ILE A 24 35.03 -8.63 18.22
C ILE A 24 34.93 -7.37 17.35
N LEU A 25 34.41 -7.49 16.13
CA LEU A 25 34.20 -6.36 15.23
C LEU A 25 33.22 -5.34 15.82
N ALA A 26 32.11 -5.80 16.40
CA ALA A 26 31.14 -4.93 17.08
C ALA A 26 31.76 -4.18 18.26
N PHE A 27 32.56 -4.88 19.08
CA PHE A 27 33.28 -4.28 20.20
C PHE A 27 34.25 -3.19 19.73
N CYS A 28 35.10 -3.50 18.74
CA CYS A 28 36.07 -2.54 18.20
C CYS A 28 35.39 -1.33 17.55
N LEU A 29 34.30 -1.52 16.80
CA LEU A 29 33.55 -0.42 16.18
C LEU A 29 32.99 0.55 17.22
N VAL A 30 32.34 0.01 18.27
CA VAL A 30 31.73 0.84 19.31
C VAL A 30 32.80 1.50 20.18
N TYR A 31 33.87 0.78 20.49
CA TYR A 31 35.01 1.32 21.22
C TYR A 31 35.64 2.50 20.45
N SER A 32 35.95 2.31 19.17
CA SER A 32 36.50 3.36 18.31
C SER A 32 35.55 4.54 18.16
N ALA A 33 34.24 4.30 18.09
CA ALA A 33 33.25 5.38 17.99
C ALA A 33 33.18 6.24 19.27
N LYS A 34 33.34 5.64 20.47
CA LYS A 34 33.29 6.39 21.74
C LYS A 34 34.62 7.04 22.11
N ARG A 35 35.75 6.40 21.81
CA ARG A 35 37.09 6.84 22.23
C ARG A 35 37.88 7.55 21.12
N GLY A 36 37.46 7.45 19.86
CA GLY A 36 38.13 8.07 18.72
C GLY A 36 39.44 7.39 18.30
N HIS A 37 39.80 6.26 18.92
CA HIS A 37 41.00 5.47 18.63
C HIS A 37 40.75 3.97 18.87
N ILE A 38 41.67 3.13 18.39
CA ILE A 38 41.53 1.65 18.42
C ILE A 38 42.30 1.01 19.59
N TYR A 39 43.21 1.75 20.25
CA TYR A 39 43.96 1.25 21.41
C TYR A 39 43.03 0.99 22.60
N ILE A 40 42.90 -0.27 23.00
CA ILE A 40 42.01 -0.71 24.09
C ILE A 40 42.72 -0.46 25.43
N GLU A 41 42.09 0.33 26.30
CA GLU A 41 42.56 0.58 27.68
C GLU A 41 42.65 -0.73 28.49
N ASP A 42 43.61 -0.82 29.41
CA ASP A 42 43.85 -2.02 30.25
C ASP A 42 42.60 -2.50 31.02
N THR A 43 41.72 -1.56 31.39
CA THR A 43 40.43 -1.83 32.05
C THR A 43 39.45 -2.59 31.15
N PHE A 44 39.49 -2.36 29.83
CA PHE A 44 38.68 -3.10 28.87
C PHE A 44 39.34 -4.40 28.44
N ILE A 45 40.68 -4.48 28.48
CA ILE A 45 41.43 -5.73 28.27
C ILE A 45 41.07 -6.75 29.36
N THR A 46 40.99 -6.31 30.61
CA THR A 46 40.58 -7.17 31.74
C THR A 46 39.10 -7.58 31.69
N LEU A 47 38.23 -6.77 31.07
CA LEU A 47 36.81 -7.11 30.83
C LEU A 47 36.64 -8.16 29.71
N LEU A 48 37.53 -8.17 28.71
CA LEU A 48 37.39 -8.95 27.47
C LEU A 48 37.18 -10.46 27.71
N PRO A 49 37.91 -11.15 28.62
CA PRO A 49 37.66 -12.55 28.93
C PRO A 49 36.26 -12.81 29.50
N ILE A 50 35.76 -11.91 30.35
CA ILE A 50 34.41 -12.00 30.92
C ILE A 50 33.36 -11.78 29.82
N TYR A 51 33.61 -10.81 28.94
CA TYR A 51 32.76 -10.53 27.79
C TYR A 51 32.64 -11.75 26.85
N LEU A 52 33.76 -12.38 26.49
CA LEU A 52 33.79 -13.58 25.64
C LEU A 52 33.14 -14.80 26.29
N THR A 53 33.38 -15.02 27.58
CA THR A 53 32.74 -16.14 28.30
C THR A 53 31.23 -15.95 28.41
N SER A 54 30.76 -14.71 28.59
CA SER A 54 29.32 -14.41 28.59
C SER A 54 28.67 -14.66 27.23
N TRP A 55 29.34 -14.30 26.14
CA TRP A 55 28.91 -14.63 24.78
C TRP A 55 28.80 -16.13 24.55
N PHE A 56 29.82 -16.89 24.98
CA PHE A 56 29.83 -18.34 24.79
C PHE A 56 28.68 -19.00 25.55
N LEU A 57 28.49 -18.66 26.82
CA LEU A 57 27.38 -19.16 27.65
C LEU A 57 26.02 -18.79 27.05
N ALA A 58 25.85 -17.52 26.65
CA ALA A 58 24.61 -17.05 26.03
C ALA A 58 24.29 -17.79 24.72
N SER A 59 25.30 -18.06 23.90
CA SER A 59 25.17 -18.76 22.63
C SER A 59 24.80 -20.24 22.81
N VAL A 60 25.33 -20.89 23.85
CA VAL A 60 24.98 -22.28 24.21
C VAL A 60 23.55 -22.36 24.77
N ILE A 61 23.19 -21.47 25.70
CA ILE A 61 21.87 -21.47 26.35
C ILE A 61 20.76 -21.13 25.36
N SER A 62 20.98 -20.13 24.51
CA SER A 62 20.01 -19.72 23.48
C SER A 62 19.84 -20.76 22.38
N ARG A 63 20.78 -21.70 22.24
CA ARG A 63 20.83 -22.71 21.16
C ARG A 63 20.74 -22.08 19.76
N LYS A 64 21.31 -20.88 19.58
CA LYS A 64 21.17 -20.09 18.34
C LYS A 64 21.73 -20.75 17.08
N PHE A 65 22.61 -21.74 17.23
CA PHE A 65 23.17 -22.51 16.12
C PHE A 65 22.52 -23.89 15.90
N LYS A 66 21.43 -24.20 16.61
CA LYS A 66 20.65 -25.43 16.35
C LYS A 66 19.80 -25.24 15.10
N GLU A 67 19.79 -26.21 14.19
CA GLU A 67 18.92 -26.18 13.00
C GLU A 67 17.45 -26.09 13.44
N VAL A 68 16.78 -25.02 12.99
CA VAL A 68 15.34 -24.80 13.11
C VAL A 68 14.77 -24.83 11.69
N ASP A 69 13.56 -25.37 11.51
CA ASP A 69 12.90 -25.43 10.20
C ASP A 69 12.76 -24.03 9.58
N ARG A 70 13.14 -23.94 8.30
CA ARG A 70 13.38 -22.68 7.56
C ARG A 70 12.12 -21.93 7.14
N GLU A 71 10.93 -22.32 7.59
CA GLU A 71 9.68 -21.77 7.06
C GLU A 71 9.40 -20.34 7.57
N HIS A 72 9.96 -19.94 8.72
CA HIS A 72 9.71 -18.64 9.32
C HIS A 72 10.99 -17.94 9.81
N PHE A 73 11.40 -16.88 9.11
CA PHE A 73 12.55 -16.03 9.46
C PHE A 73 12.52 -15.51 10.91
N VAL A 74 11.33 -15.23 11.45
CA VAL A 74 11.16 -14.74 12.84
C VAL A 74 11.56 -15.80 13.87
N LEU A 75 11.24 -17.07 13.60
CA LEU A 75 11.66 -18.18 14.48
C LEU A 75 13.18 -18.37 14.45
N HIS A 76 13.82 -18.02 13.33
CA HIS A 76 15.28 -18.02 13.20
C HIS A 76 15.97 -16.88 13.97
N ILE A 77 15.37 -15.69 14.08
CA ILE A 77 15.96 -14.56 14.81
C ILE A 77 15.83 -14.73 16.34
N LYS A 78 14.75 -15.34 16.82
CA LYS A 78 14.42 -15.41 18.25
C LYS A 78 15.60 -15.90 19.13
N PRO A 79 16.33 -16.97 18.79
CA PRO A 79 17.48 -17.42 19.58
C PRO A 79 18.60 -16.37 19.73
N PHE A 80 18.86 -15.57 18.69
CA PHE A 80 19.90 -14.54 18.70
C PHE A 80 19.54 -13.38 19.64
N VAL A 81 18.27 -12.95 19.61
CA VAL A 81 17.75 -11.95 20.56
C VAL A 81 17.84 -12.46 22.00
N VAL A 82 17.48 -13.73 22.24
CA VAL A 82 17.60 -14.34 23.57
C VAL A 82 19.07 -14.41 24.01
N SER A 83 19.99 -14.73 23.11
CA SER A 83 21.44 -14.71 23.38
C SER A 83 21.91 -13.33 23.83
N ALA A 84 21.55 -12.27 23.12
CA ALA A 84 21.95 -10.91 23.48
C ALA A 84 21.41 -10.50 24.86
N LEU A 85 20.15 -10.86 25.19
CA LEU A 85 19.57 -10.59 26.51
C LEU A 85 20.28 -11.35 27.63
N ILE A 86 20.64 -12.62 27.43
CA ILE A 86 21.41 -13.40 28.41
C ILE A 86 22.79 -12.76 28.61
N MET A 87 23.45 -12.35 27.52
CA MET A 87 24.75 -11.69 27.56
C MET A 87 24.66 -10.37 28.35
N MET A 88 23.58 -9.60 28.16
CA MET A 88 23.33 -8.41 28.96
C MET A 88 23.15 -8.70 30.45
N GLY A 89 22.40 -9.75 30.77
CA GLY A 89 22.19 -10.18 32.16
C GLY A 89 23.50 -10.58 32.83
N ILE A 90 24.30 -11.42 32.18
CA ILE A 90 25.61 -11.88 32.70
C ILE A 90 26.57 -10.70 32.87
N MET A 91 26.67 -9.80 31.89
CA MET A 91 27.50 -8.60 32.00
C MET A 91 27.06 -7.69 33.16
N SER A 92 25.75 -7.55 33.38
CA SER A 92 25.22 -6.72 34.47
C SER A 92 25.63 -7.27 35.84
N ILE A 93 25.55 -8.59 36.00
CA ILE A 93 25.99 -9.29 37.23
C ILE A 93 27.48 -9.06 37.48
N PHE A 94 28.32 -9.19 36.44
CA PHE A 94 29.77 -9.02 36.60
C PHE A 94 30.19 -7.58 36.85
N LEU A 95 29.59 -6.61 36.16
CA LEU A 95 29.91 -5.19 36.37
C LEU A 95 29.57 -4.75 37.79
N TYR A 96 28.42 -5.18 38.30
CA TYR A 96 28.01 -4.86 39.67
C TYR A 96 28.82 -5.67 40.71
N GLY A 97 29.05 -6.96 40.46
CA GLY A 97 29.77 -7.86 41.36
C GLY A 97 31.23 -7.48 41.56
N PHE A 98 31.93 -7.10 40.49
CA PHE A 98 33.32 -6.62 40.54
C PHE A 98 33.45 -5.11 40.82
N LYS A 99 32.33 -4.41 41.01
CA LYS A 99 32.28 -2.95 41.26
C LYS A 99 32.98 -2.11 40.19
N TRP A 100 32.93 -2.54 38.93
CA TRP A 100 33.50 -1.80 37.79
C TRP A 100 32.57 -0.70 37.30
N TYR A 101 32.31 0.28 38.15
CA TYR A 101 31.40 1.39 37.86
C TYR A 101 32.00 2.42 36.88
N ASP A 102 33.33 2.48 36.78
CA ASP A 102 34.05 3.44 35.95
C ASP A 102 34.06 3.06 34.46
N LEU A 103 33.67 1.81 34.14
CA LEU A 103 33.61 1.34 32.75
C LEU A 103 32.44 2.00 32.01
N SER A 104 32.72 2.43 30.77
CA SER A 104 31.69 3.01 29.92
C SER A 104 30.62 1.99 29.56
N ARG A 105 29.42 2.16 30.14
CA ARG A 105 28.22 1.37 29.82
C ARG A 105 27.86 1.45 28.34
N PHE A 106 28.18 2.56 27.68
CA PHE A 106 27.97 2.73 26.25
C PHE A 106 28.80 1.73 25.44
N ILE A 107 30.07 1.52 25.80
CA ILE A 107 30.94 0.58 25.09
C ILE A 107 30.43 -0.85 25.28
N ILE A 108 30.05 -1.20 26.50
CA ILE A 108 29.59 -2.55 26.84
C ILE A 108 28.22 -2.83 26.21
N TRP A 109 27.19 -2.02 26.46
CA TRP A 109 25.87 -2.26 25.91
C TRP A 109 25.78 -2.00 24.41
N GLY A 110 26.44 -0.93 23.94
CA GLY A 110 26.50 -0.59 22.53
C GLY A 110 27.14 -1.70 21.71
N SER A 111 28.21 -2.35 22.20
CA SER A 111 28.84 -3.47 21.49
C SER A 111 27.92 -4.70 21.41
N ILE A 112 27.15 -5.01 22.45
CA ILE A 112 26.13 -6.08 22.39
C ILE A 112 25.01 -5.73 21.38
N GLY A 113 24.57 -4.48 21.36
CA GLY A 113 23.53 -4.02 20.43
C GLY A 113 23.98 -4.06 18.96
N VAL A 114 25.17 -3.52 18.67
CA VAL A 114 25.78 -3.57 17.32
C VAL A 114 26.03 -5.02 16.91
N PHE A 115 26.48 -5.86 17.83
CA PHE A 115 26.66 -7.29 17.58
C PHE A 115 25.36 -7.97 17.14
N LEU A 116 24.24 -7.75 17.84
CA LEU A 116 22.93 -8.30 17.46
C LEU A 116 22.47 -7.80 16.08
N VAL A 117 22.73 -6.54 15.74
CA VAL A 117 22.42 -5.99 14.42
C VAL A 117 23.24 -6.70 13.34
N LEU A 118 24.54 -6.89 13.56
CA LEU A 118 25.41 -7.61 12.62
C LEU A 118 24.99 -9.08 12.45
N GLU A 119 24.59 -9.76 13.54
CA GLU A 119 24.04 -11.12 13.48
C GLU A 119 22.78 -11.18 12.61
N ILE A 120 21.83 -10.26 12.80
CA ILE A 120 20.59 -10.21 12.01
C ILE A 120 20.88 -9.89 10.53
N LEU A 121 21.81 -8.98 10.25
CA LEU A 121 22.24 -8.66 8.87
C LEU A 121 22.86 -9.90 8.20
N PHE A 122 23.76 -10.58 8.90
CA PHE A 122 24.39 -11.81 8.41
C PHE A 122 23.36 -12.90 8.11
N LEU A 123 22.41 -13.14 9.03
CA LEU A 123 21.32 -14.11 8.84
C LEU A 123 20.39 -13.73 7.68
N SER A 124 20.08 -12.44 7.52
CA SER A 124 19.26 -11.97 6.41
C SER A 124 19.96 -12.18 5.05
N GLY A 125 21.27 -11.95 4.98
CA GLY A 125 22.08 -12.23 3.78
C GLY A 125 22.03 -13.70 3.37
N PHE A 126 22.21 -14.62 4.31
CA PHE A 126 22.15 -16.07 4.04
C PHE A 126 20.75 -16.57 3.66
N TYR A 127 19.68 -15.98 4.21
CA TYR A 127 18.31 -16.34 3.88
C TYR A 127 17.89 -15.85 2.48
N PHE A 128 18.38 -14.68 2.06
CA PHE A 128 18.02 -14.05 0.79
C PHE A 128 18.91 -14.41 -0.40
N PHE A 129 20.18 -14.75 -0.18
CA PHE A 129 21.11 -15.14 -1.25
C PHE A 129 20.56 -16.25 -2.16
N PRO A 130 19.88 -17.30 -1.65
CA PRO A 130 19.24 -18.32 -2.48
C PRO A 130 17.93 -17.85 -3.15
N ILE A 131 17.18 -16.94 -2.51
CA ILE A 131 15.90 -16.40 -3.01
C ILE A 131 16.12 -15.44 -4.19
N PHE A 132 17.22 -14.66 -4.16
CA PHE A 132 17.58 -13.75 -5.23
C PHE A 132 18.12 -14.49 -6.47
N PHE A 133 18.76 -15.65 -6.29
CA PHE A 133 19.36 -16.43 -7.38
C PHE A 133 18.44 -17.54 -7.95
N LYS A 134 17.51 -18.10 -7.16
CA LYS A 134 16.48 -19.02 -7.66
C LYS A 134 15.16 -18.28 -7.88
N ARG A 135 14.98 -17.79 -9.11
CA ARG A 135 13.70 -17.32 -9.63
C ARG A 135 12.71 -18.49 -9.63
N GLN A 136 11.48 -18.20 -9.18
CA GLN A 136 10.32 -19.08 -9.00
C GLN A 136 10.29 -19.93 -7.72
N LEU A 137 9.36 -19.58 -6.84
CA LEU A 137 8.28 -20.47 -6.43
C LEU A 137 7.09 -19.63 -5.97
N HIS A 138 5.96 -19.82 -6.66
CA HIS A 138 4.64 -19.36 -6.28
C HIS A 138 4.15 -20.19 -5.07
N GLU A 139 3.63 -19.51 -4.04
CA GLU A 139 2.25 -19.60 -3.55
C GLU A 139 2.14 -19.15 -2.09
N LYS A 140 1.07 -18.38 -1.82
CA LYS A 140 0.59 -17.83 -0.53
C LYS A 140 1.68 -17.39 0.47
N LYS A 141 2.38 -16.30 0.12
CA LYS A 141 3.25 -15.60 1.05
C LYS A 141 2.47 -14.69 1.99
N TYR A 142 2.39 -15.06 3.27
CA TYR A 142 2.39 -14.09 4.36
C TYR A 142 3.74 -13.37 4.34
N ASN A 143 3.89 -12.40 3.44
CA ASN A 143 5.08 -11.57 3.36
C ASN A 143 5.13 -10.68 4.60
N ILE A 144 6.03 -11.00 5.53
CA ILE A 144 6.53 -10.03 6.50
C ILE A 144 6.95 -8.80 5.68
N SER A 145 6.30 -7.66 5.93
CA SER A 145 6.64 -6.43 5.22
C SER A 145 7.92 -5.87 5.84
N TYR A 146 9.07 -6.29 5.32
CA TYR A 146 10.39 -5.76 5.72
C TYR A 146 10.43 -4.23 5.63
N LEU A 147 9.72 -3.67 4.65
CA LEU A 147 9.53 -2.23 4.50
C LEU A 147 8.79 -1.62 5.70
N LEU A 148 7.76 -2.27 6.24
CA LEU A 148 7.10 -1.79 7.47
C LEU A 148 8.02 -1.89 8.70
N PHE A 149 8.84 -2.94 8.80
CA PHE A 149 9.81 -3.05 9.90
C PHE A 149 10.83 -1.90 9.90
N ILE A 150 11.40 -1.58 8.74
CA ILE A 150 12.36 -0.48 8.58
C ILE A 150 11.68 0.88 8.84
N LEU A 151 10.49 1.09 8.28
CA LEU A 151 9.72 2.32 8.51
C LEU A 151 9.38 2.53 9.98
N ASP A 152 8.97 1.48 10.70
CA ASP A 152 8.68 1.55 12.12
C ASP A 152 9.94 1.89 12.94
N GLY A 153 11.07 1.27 12.61
CA GLY A 153 12.35 1.59 13.26
C GLY A 153 12.75 3.05 13.07
N LEU A 154 12.65 3.57 11.84
CA LEU A 154 12.89 4.98 11.55
C LEU A 154 11.90 5.90 12.26
N ALA A 155 10.63 5.49 12.36
CA ALA A 155 9.59 6.26 13.03
C ALA A 155 9.85 6.42 14.53
N ILE A 156 10.34 5.38 15.21
CA ILE A 156 10.73 5.44 16.63
C ILE A 156 11.89 6.42 16.82
N GLY A 157 12.92 6.32 15.97
CA GLY A 157 14.06 7.24 16.01
C GLY A 157 13.64 8.69 15.79
N ALA A 158 12.82 8.92 14.76
CA ALA A 158 12.31 10.25 14.42
C ALA A 158 11.43 10.83 15.53
N SER A 159 10.53 10.04 16.11
CA SER A 159 9.65 10.51 17.20
C SER A 159 10.45 10.87 18.46
N TYR A 160 11.46 10.07 18.80
CA TYR A 160 12.33 10.31 19.95
C TYR A 160 13.20 11.55 19.76
N LEU A 161 13.90 11.64 18.61
CA LEU A 161 14.75 12.78 18.30
C LEU A 161 13.96 14.07 18.16
N GLY A 162 12.76 14.01 17.56
CA GLY A 162 11.88 15.17 17.42
C GLY A 162 11.44 15.76 18.77
N LEU A 163 11.04 14.89 19.72
CA LEU A 163 10.67 15.35 21.07
C LEU A 163 11.87 15.76 21.91
N TYR A 164 13.02 15.10 21.72
CA TYR A 164 14.26 15.51 22.36
C TYR A 164 14.66 16.92 21.89
N TYR A 165 14.65 17.18 20.59
CA TYR A 165 14.91 18.50 20.02
C TYR A 165 13.91 19.54 20.53
N TYR A 166 12.62 19.23 20.55
CA TYR A 166 11.59 20.13 21.07
C TYR A 166 11.86 20.56 22.52
N LYS A 167 12.36 19.66 23.37
CA LYS A 167 12.59 19.94 24.79
C LYS A 167 14.00 20.47 25.11
N ARG A 168 15.02 20.10 24.34
CA ARG A 168 16.43 20.43 24.63
C ARG A 168 17.06 21.40 23.62
N GLY A 169 16.43 21.65 22.48
CA GLY A 169 16.89 22.58 21.45
C GLY A 169 18.06 22.11 20.59
N HIS A 170 18.59 20.90 20.83
CA HIS A 170 19.70 20.31 20.08
C HIS A 170 19.48 18.80 19.88
N LEU A 171 20.23 18.19 18.96
CA LEU A 171 20.10 16.77 18.58
C LEU A 171 21.15 15.85 19.23
N VAL A 172 22.12 16.41 19.94
CA VAL A 172 23.12 15.61 20.66
C VAL A 172 22.49 15.02 21.91
N LEU A 173 22.30 13.70 21.90
CA LEU A 173 21.72 12.95 23.02
C LEU A 173 22.75 12.85 24.17
N THR A 174 22.35 13.18 25.38
CA THR A 174 23.13 12.84 26.57
C THR A 174 23.13 11.34 26.82
N ASP A 175 24.18 10.83 27.48
CA ASP A 175 24.39 9.38 27.67
C ASP A 175 23.14 8.68 28.25
N ASP A 176 22.41 9.29 29.18
CA ASP A 176 21.17 8.71 29.73
C ASP A 176 20.06 8.54 28.68
N TYR A 177 19.86 9.54 27.82
CA TYR A 177 18.84 9.49 26.76
C TYR A 177 19.25 8.55 25.63
N THR A 178 20.55 8.27 25.44
CA THR A 178 20.99 7.20 24.55
C THR A 178 20.63 5.82 25.09
N ILE A 179 20.78 5.60 26.41
CA ILE A 179 20.39 4.35 27.08
C ILE A 179 18.88 4.14 26.98
N PHE A 180 18.08 5.17 27.20
CA PHE A 180 16.62 5.09 27.04
C PHE A 180 16.22 4.76 25.60
N LEU A 181 16.83 5.41 24.60
CA LEU A 181 16.55 5.12 23.19
C LEU A 181 16.89 3.66 22.83
N MET A 182 18.03 3.16 23.30
CA MET A 182 18.43 1.78 23.09
C MET A 182 17.46 0.79 23.77
N GLY A 183 17.05 1.08 25.00
CA GLY A 183 16.02 0.32 25.71
C GLY A 183 14.68 0.28 24.98
N ILE A 184 14.26 1.41 24.39
CA ILE A 184 13.04 1.49 23.57
C ILE A 184 13.17 0.60 22.33
N TYR A 185 14.29 0.65 21.60
CA TYR A 185 14.49 -0.21 20.43
C TYR A 185 14.49 -1.70 20.77
N LEU A 186 15.15 -2.08 21.88
CA LEU A 186 15.17 -3.48 22.33
C LEU A 186 13.77 -3.96 22.72
N ALA A 187 13.03 -3.15 23.49
CA ALA A 187 11.65 -3.44 23.83
C ALA A 187 10.77 -3.53 22.57
N TRP A 188 10.94 -2.62 21.62
CA TRP A 188 10.19 -2.63 20.37
C TRP A 188 10.47 -3.87 19.52
N ILE A 189 11.74 -4.28 19.36
CA ILE A 189 12.09 -5.50 18.61
C ILE A 189 11.44 -6.72 19.29
N TYR A 190 11.64 -6.85 20.60
CA TYR A 190 11.12 -8.00 21.37
C TYR A 190 9.58 -8.10 21.29
N VAL A 191 8.89 -6.98 21.52
CA VAL A 191 7.43 -6.92 21.52
C VAL A 191 6.86 -7.10 20.12
N SER A 192 7.49 -6.51 19.10
CA SER A 192 7.02 -6.63 17.71
C SER A 192 7.15 -8.06 17.18
N ILE A 193 8.21 -8.78 17.59
CA ILE A 193 8.36 -10.22 17.34
C ILE A 193 7.26 -11.01 18.06
N SER A 194 7.04 -10.74 19.36
CA SER A 194 6.09 -11.47 20.20
C SER A 194 4.63 -11.26 19.80
N THR A 195 4.30 -10.10 19.22
CA THR A 195 2.95 -9.75 18.78
C THR A 195 2.65 -10.17 17.34
N HIS A 196 3.64 -10.73 16.62
CA HIS A 196 3.53 -11.03 15.18
C HIS A 196 3.03 -9.84 14.35
N LYS A 197 3.34 -8.62 14.80
CA LYS A 197 2.81 -7.36 14.24
C LYS A 197 3.08 -7.18 12.74
N PHE A 198 4.19 -7.72 12.23
CA PHE A 198 4.56 -7.62 10.81
C PHE A 198 3.90 -8.68 9.91
N MET A 199 3.10 -9.58 10.47
CA MET A 199 2.27 -10.52 9.72
C MET A 199 0.88 -9.90 9.53
N VAL A 200 0.74 -9.00 8.57
CA VAL A 200 -0.55 -8.33 8.34
C VAL A 200 -1.54 -9.32 7.69
N PRO A 201 -2.64 -9.69 8.37
CA PRO A 201 -3.61 -10.60 7.78
C PRO A 201 -4.39 -9.89 6.69
N GLY A 202 -4.56 -10.53 5.53
CA GLY A 202 -5.38 -10.06 4.40
C GLY A 202 -6.89 -10.14 4.69
N THR A 203 -7.33 -9.71 5.87
CA THR A 203 -8.73 -9.79 6.31
C THR A 203 -9.46 -8.47 6.06
N LYS A 204 -10.76 -8.53 5.71
CA LYS A 204 -11.61 -7.33 5.49
C LYS A 204 -11.80 -6.45 6.75
N ASN A 205 -11.51 -6.95 7.96
CA ASN A 205 -11.76 -6.27 9.23
C ASN A 205 -10.58 -5.39 9.68
N TYR A 206 -10.75 -4.07 9.59
CA TYR A 206 -9.78 -3.06 10.03
C TYR A 206 -9.30 -3.23 11.48
N LEU A 207 -10.23 -3.46 12.42
CA LEU A 207 -9.89 -3.64 13.84
C LEU A 207 -8.92 -4.82 14.06
N ARG A 208 -9.06 -5.89 13.28
CA ARG A 208 -8.17 -7.07 13.36
C ARG A 208 -6.78 -6.77 12.81
N VAL A 209 -6.67 -5.87 11.83
CA VAL A 209 -5.39 -5.43 11.26
C VAL A 209 -4.64 -4.50 12.21
N ILE A 210 -5.35 -3.61 12.91
CA ILE A 210 -4.74 -2.65 13.84
C ILE A 210 -4.38 -3.27 15.20
N TRP A 211 -5.12 -4.28 15.64
CA TRP A 211 -4.95 -4.86 16.98
C TRP A 211 -3.51 -5.28 17.33
N PRO A 212 -2.74 -5.96 16.46
CA PRO A 212 -1.35 -6.32 16.76
C PRO A 212 -0.44 -5.10 17.02
N PHE A 213 -0.67 -4.00 16.28
CA PHE A 213 0.08 -2.74 16.39
C PHE A 213 -0.26 -2.02 17.69
N ALA A 214 -1.56 -1.89 17.99
CA ALA A 214 -2.04 -1.31 19.24
C ALA A 214 -1.51 -2.09 20.47
N LYS A 215 -1.60 -3.42 20.42
CA LYS A 215 -1.10 -4.31 21.47
C LYS A 215 0.40 -4.13 21.69
N SER A 216 1.19 -4.03 20.62
CA SER A 216 2.64 -3.82 20.71
C SER A 216 2.98 -2.51 21.41
N SER A 217 2.39 -1.39 20.96
CA SER A 217 2.65 -0.07 21.53
C SER A 217 2.26 0.01 23.01
N LEU A 218 1.14 -0.60 23.41
CA LEU A 218 0.72 -0.68 24.82
C LEU A 218 1.67 -1.51 25.69
N ILE A 219 2.18 -2.63 25.19
CA ILE A 219 3.15 -3.45 25.92
C ILE A 219 4.47 -2.69 26.10
N ILE A 220 4.98 -2.03 25.04
CA ILE A 220 6.21 -1.21 25.12
C ILE A 220 6.04 -0.10 26.16
N LEU A 221 4.93 0.62 26.10
CA LEU A 221 4.59 1.68 27.06
C LEU A 221 4.50 1.15 28.51
N SER A 222 3.90 -0.03 28.70
CA SER A 222 3.76 -0.68 30.02
C SER A 222 5.11 -1.10 30.59
N ILE A 223 5.95 -1.74 29.77
CA ILE A 223 7.30 -2.17 30.15
C ILE A 223 8.12 -0.94 30.57
N LEU A 224 8.15 0.10 29.74
CA LEU A 224 8.93 1.30 30.03
C LEU A 224 8.40 2.06 31.24
N SER A 225 7.08 2.17 31.39
CA SER A 225 6.48 2.80 32.58
C SER A 225 6.84 2.04 33.86
N PHE A 226 6.79 0.70 33.82
CA PHE A 226 7.23 -0.15 34.93
C PHE A 226 8.70 0.10 35.28
N PHE A 227 9.61 0.07 34.30
CA PHE A 227 11.03 0.34 34.53
C PHE A 227 11.26 1.74 35.12
N ILE A 228 10.60 2.76 34.59
CA ILE A 228 10.74 4.13 35.09
C ILE A 228 10.32 4.25 36.56
N ILE A 229 9.19 3.65 36.93
CA ILE A 229 8.63 3.71 38.29
C ILE A 229 9.49 2.88 39.26
N THR A 230 9.85 1.65 38.87
CA THR A 230 10.60 0.72 39.73
C THR A 230 12.00 1.23 40.03
N PHE A 231 12.71 1.78 39.05
CA PHE A 231 14.08 2.23 39.22
C PHE A 231 14.19 3.68 39.73
N ARG A 232 13.05 4.35 40.00
CA ARG A 232 12.97 5.75 40.51
C ARG A 232 13.97 6.67 39.82
N ILE A 233 14.04 6.61 38.50
CA ILE A 233 14.97 7.45 37.75
C ILE A 233 14.33 8.86 37.71
N GLU A 234 14.80 9.78 38.54
CA GLU A 234 14.12 11.08 38.74
C GLU A 234 14.65 12.20 37.84
N GLU A 235 15.83 12.03 37.23
CA GLU A 235 16.53 13.12 36.53
C GLU A 235 16.14 13.32 35.05
N PHE A 236 15.27 12.47 34.50
CA PHE A 236 14.95 12.50 33.06
C PHE A 236 13.54 13.00 32.75
N SER A 237 13.38 13.53 31.54
CA SER A 237 12.12 14.01 31.04
C SER A 237 11.22 12.86 30.63
N ARG A 238 10.20 12.57 31.45
CA ARG A 238 9.13 11.61 31.14
C ARG A 238 8.46 11.91 29.79
N LEU A 239 8.32 13.19 29.42
CA LEU A 239 7.73 13.60 28.13
C LEU A 239 8.53 13.08 26.93
N ILE A 240 9.87 13.02 27.02
CA ILE A 240 10.70 12.56 25.89
C ILE A 240 10.53 11.04 25.73
N VAL A 241 10.60 10.29 26.84
CA VAL A 241 10.56 8.82 26.80
C VAL A 241 9.13 8.30 26.56
N ILE A 242 8.14 8.78 27.31
CA ILE A 242 6.74 8.33 27.15
C ILE A 242 6.10 8.97 25.92
N GLY A 243 6.35 10.25 25.67
CA GLY A 243 5.77 10.96 24.54
C GLY A 243 6.26 10.44 23.18
N SER A 244 7.50 9.95 23.09
CA SER A 244 8.03 9.40 21.83
C SER A 244 7.36 8.09 21.43
N ILE A 245 7.01 7.25 22.40
CA ILE A 245 6.23 6.02 22.17
C ILE A 245 4.81 6.36 21.71
N LEU A 246 4.18 7.37 22.34
CA LEU A 246 2.83 7.81 21.94
C LEU A 246 2.84 8.42 20.54
N ALA A 247 3.81 9.28 20.23
CA ALA A 247 3.98 9.86 18.90
C ALA A 247 4.27 8.78 17.85
N PHE A 248 5.09 7.78 18.18
CA PHE A 248 5.33 6.61 17.34
C PHE A 248 4.04 5.81 17.10
N ALA A 249 3.26 5.51 18.15
CA ALA A 249 2.01 4.76 18.03
C ALA A 249 1.01 5.49 17.11
N LEU A 250 0.92 6.82 17.19
CA LEU A 250 0.08 7.62 16.30
C LEU A 250 0.54 7.49 14.83
N PHE A 251 1.85 7.63 14.58
CA PHE A 251 2.41 7.49 13.25
C PHE A 251 2.19 6.09 12.66
N GLU A 252 2.40 5.07 13.48
CA GLU A 252 2.18 3.67 13.14
C GLU A 252 0.71 3.39 12.78
N PHE A 253 -0.25 3.90 13.56
CA PHE A 253 -1.67 3.76 13.22
C PHE A 253 -2.00 4.39 11.88
N ILE A 254 -1.42 5.54 11.56
CA ILE A 254 -1.60 6.20 10.25
C ILE A 254 -1.04 5.31 9.14
N LEU A 255 0.20 4.82 9.27
CA LEU A 255 0.83 3.97 8.26
C LEU A 255 0.07 2.66 8.03
N VAL A 256 -0.33 1.96 9.09
CA VAL A 256 -1.07 0.70 9.00
C VAL A 256 -2.45 0.91 8.39
N SER A 257 -3.08 2.05 8.71
CA SER A 257 -4.33 2.43 8.07
C SER A 257 -4.13 2.59 6.57
N ILE A 258 -3.13 3.36 6.13
CA ILE A 258 -2.80 3.54 4.70
C ILE A 258 -2.50 2.19 4.04
N TYR A 259 -1.74 1.31 4.70
CA TYR A 259 -1.40 -0.02 4.18
C TYR A 259 -2.64 -0.92 4.02
N HIS A 260 -3.52 -0.97 5.01
CA HIS A 260 -4.77 -1.74 4.93
C HIS A 260 -5.67 -1.24 3.79
N ILE A 261 -5.68 0.07 3.58
CA ILE A 261 -6.45 0.72 2.51
C ILE A 261 -5.95 0.28 1.14
N TYR A 262 -4.63 0.31 0.94
CA TYR A 262 -4.02 -0.06 -0.34
C TYR A 262 -4.26 -1.54 -0.70
N ARG A 263 -4.42 -2.42 0.30
CA ARG A 263 -4.59 -3.86 0.10
C ARG A 263 -6.03 -4.36 0.17
N LYS A 264 -7.01 -3.48 0.38
CA LYS A 264 -8.41 -3.90 0.46
C LYS A 264 -8.93 -4.17 -0.96
N PRO A 265 -9.30 -5.42 -1.31
CA PRO A 265 -9.94 -5.67 -2.61
C PRO A 265 -11.26 -4.91 -2.64
N VAL A 266 -11.41 -4.05 -3.65
CA VAL A 266 -12.64 -3.29 -3.88
C VAL A 266 -13.63 -4.24 -4.56
N ASP A 267 -14.79 -4.49 -3.94
CA ASP A 267 -15.90 -5.22 -4.56
C ASP A 267 -16.58 -4.31 -5.62
N SER A 268 -15.87 -3.98 -6.69
CA SER A 268 -16.40 -3.26 -7.86
C SER A 268 -15.92 -3.92 -9.16
N ASP A 269 -16.73 -3.83 -10.23
CA ASP A 269 -16.36 -4.25 -11.60
C ASP A 269 -15.25 -3.35 -12.20
N GLU A 270 -14.37 -2.80 -11.37
CA GLU A 270 -13.22 -2.00 -11.75
C GLU A 270 -12.09 -2.94 -12.16
N VAL A 271 -11.60 -2.78 -13.39
CA VAL A 271 -10.31 -3.34 -13.78
C VAL A 271 -9.26 -2.55 -13.00
N GLU A 272 -8.53 -3.23 -12.11
CA GLU A 272 -7.42 -2.64 -11.36
C GLU A 272 -6.35 -2.19 -12.36
N GLN A 273 -6.37 -0.90 -12.72
CA GLN A 273 -5.28 -0.31 -13.48
C GLN A 273 -4.08 -0.18 -12.55
N ASP A 274 -3.15 -1.11 -12.74
CA ASP A 274 -1.91 -1.21 -12.02
C ASP A 274 -1.09 0.07 -12.26
N PHE A 275 -0.79 0.80 -11.19
CA PHE A 275 -0.28 2.20 -11.21
C PHE A 275 1.03 2.36 -11.99
N PHE A 276 1.82 1.29 -12.08
CA PHE A 276 3.10 1.24 -12.79
C PHE A 276 3.00 0.66 -14.21
N SER A 277 1.83 0.14 -14.58
CA SER A 277 1.62 -0.62 -15.82
C SER A 277 0.90 0.19 -16.89
N ALA A 278 0.52 1.43 -16.59
CA ALA A 278 0.18 2.39 -17.63
C ALA A 278 1.47 2.69 -18.40
N ALA A 279 1.69 1.93 -19.48
CA ALA A 279 2.52 2.38 -20.56
C ALA A 279 1.92 3.70 -21.04
N VAL A 280 2.42 4.81 -20.50
CA VAL A 280 2.30 6.11 -21.13
C VAL A 280 2.98 5.92 -22.47
N LEU A 281 2.20 5.54 -23.48
CA LEU A 281 2.63 5.65 -24.86
C LEU A 281 3.06 7.10 -25.02
N SER A 282 4.34 7.29 -25.26
CA SER A 282 4.98 8.57 -25.54
C SER A 282 4.10 9.33 -26.51
N GLU A 283 3.50 10.45 -26.06
CA GLU A 283 2.51 11.27 -26.76
C GLU A 283 2.56 11.12 -28.30
N PRO A 284 1.72 10.26 -28.91
CA PRO A 284 1.17 10.57 -30.21
C PRO A 284 0.05 11.58 -29.93
N ASP A 285 -0.08 12.64 -30.73
CA ASP A 285 -1.16 13.63 -30.59
C ASP A 285 -2.50 12.90 -30.30
N GLU A 286 -3.02 13.03 -29.07
CA GLU A 286 -4.26 12.33 -28.66
C GLU A 286 -5.39 12.65 -29.64
N ASP A 287 -5.39 13.88 -30.15
CA ASP A 287 -6.28 14.37 -31.19
C ASP A 287 -6.12 13.57 -32.51
N ALA A 288 -4.90 13.18 -32.91
CA ALA A 288 -4.67 12.39 -34.11
C ALA A 288 -5.13 10.92 -33.97
N ILE A 289 -5.00 10.33 -32.78
CA ILE A 289 -5.58 9.01 -32.48
C ILE A 289 -7.11 9.09 -32.50
N GLU A 290 -7.66 10.15 -31.91
CA GLU A 290 -9.11 10.36 -31.88
C GLU A 290 -9.69 10.54 -33.28
N ILE A 291 -9.05 11.34 -34.14
CA ILE A 291 -9.42 11.51 -35.55
C ILE A 291 -9.39 10.15 -36.27
N LYS A 292 -8.34 9.34 -36.09
CA LYS A 292 -8.26 8.01 -36.73
C LYS A 292 -9.36 7.06 -36.27
N ILE A 293 -9.75 7.11 -34.99
CA ILE A 293 -10.85 6.29 -34.46
C ILE A 293 -12.18 6.75 -35.07
N GLU A 294 -12.45 8.05 -35.10
CA GLU A 294 -13.66 8.57 -35.75
C GLU A 294 -13.70 8.24 -37.24
N GLU A 295 -12.58 8.39 -37.95
CA GLU A 295 -12.48 8.05 -39.38
C GLU A 295 -12.69 6.55 -39.63
N HIS A 296 -12.25 5.68 -38.71
CA HIS A 296 -12.46 4.24 -38.84
C HIS A 296 -13.96 3.90 -38.80
N TYR A 297 -14.71 4.48 -37.87
CA TYR A 297 -16.14 4.21 -37.72
C TYR A 297 -17.02 5.02 -38.69
N LYS A 298 -16.56 6.15 -39.23
CA LYS A 298 -17.28 6.94 -40.25
C LYS A 298 -17.27 6.33 -41.66
N LYS A 299 -16.44 5.31 -41.94
CA LYS A 299 -16.21 4.79 -43.31
C LYS A 299 -17.36 3.95 -43.91
N GLY A 300 -18.51 3.82 -43.24
CA GLY A 300 -19.64 3.00 -43.69
C GLY A 300 -20.83 3.78 -44.26
N PRO A 301 -21.70 3.13 -45.06
CA PRO A 301 -23.02 3.68 -45.36
C PRO A 301 -23.86 3.80 -44.06
N LYS A 302 -24.81 4.75 -44.02
CA LYS A 302 -25.74 4.92 -42.89
C LYS A 302 -26.33 3.56 -42.50
N TYR A 303 -26.21 3.18 -41.23
CA TYR A 303 -26.70 1.89 -40.75
C TYR A 303 -28.22 1.82 -40.93
N GLN A 304 -28.68 0.68 -41.46
CA GLN A 304 -30.10 0.43 -41.71
C GLN A 304 -30.60 -0.64 -40.76
N ILE A 305 -31.60 -0.29 -39.95
CA ILE A 305 -32.20 -1.21 -38.99
C ILE A 305 -33.03 -2.25 -39.75
N PRO A 306 -32.79 -3.56 -39.54
CA PRO A 306 -33.32 -4.63 -40.38
C PRO A 306 -34.85 -4.77 -40.37
N VAL A 307 -35.54 -4.29 -39.33
CA VAL A 307 -37.00 -4.51 -39.12
C VAL A 307 -37.84 -3.24 -39.35
N SER A 308 -37.27 -2.23 -40.01
CA SER A 308 -37.94 -0.96 -40.31
C SER A 308 -39.20 -1.12 -41.20
N SER A 309 -40.38 -0.95 -40.61
CA SER A 309 -41.65 -0.76 -41.34
C SER A 309 -41.82 0.72 -41.78
N LYS A 310 -42.71 0.96 -42.75
CA LYS A 310 -42.93 2.20 -43.54
C LYS A 310 -42.44 3.51 -42.88
N ARG A 311 -41.68 4.30 -43.66
CA ARG A 311 -41.25 5.68 -43.36
C ARG A 311 -42.38 6.52 -42.73
N SER A 312 -42.25 6.84 -41.45
CA SER A 312 -42.90 7.98 -40.84
C SER A 312 -41.84 9.00 -40.46
N GLY A 313 -41.78 10.15 -41.15
CA GLY A 313 -40.87 11.26 -40.79
C GLY A 313 -41.13 11.86 -39.40
N ILE A 314 -42.18 11.39 -38.72
CA ILE A 314 -42.61 11.82 -37.38
C ILE A 314 -41.49 11.64 -36.33
N LEU A 315 -40.72 10.55 -36.39
CA LEU A 315 -39.63 10.32 -35.43
C LEU A 315 -38.48 11.33 -35.64
N GLU A 316 -38.10 11.56 -36.91
CA GLU A 316 -37.08 12.54 -37.28
C GLU A 316 -37.49 13.94 -36.81
N ASP A 317 -38.74 14.34 -37.08
CA ASP A 317 -39.29 15.63 -36.68
C ASP A 317 -39.32 15.79 -35.15
N LYS A 318 -39.71 14.75 -34.41
CA LYS A 318 -39.69 14.79 -32.94
C LYS A 318 -38.28 14.84 -32.38
N LEU A 319 -37.35 14.05 -32.91
CA LEU A 319 -35.95 14.08 -32.49
C LEU A 319 -35.37 15.48 -32.69
N LYS A 320 -35.57 16.07 -33.87
CA LYS A 320 -35.04 17.39 -34.23
C LYS A 320 -35.69 18.53 -33.43
N ASN A 321 -37.02 18.57 -33.39
CA ASN A 321 -37.75 19.75 -32.91
C ASN A 321 -38.11 19.69 -31.41
N VAL A 322 -38.14 18.49 -30.81
CA VAL A 322 -38.53 18.30 -29.41
C VAL A 322 -37.33 17.87 -28.55
N TYR A 323 -36.75 16.70 -28.83
CA TYR A 323 -35.72 16.13 -27.94
C TYR A 323 -34.35 16.80 -28.08
N LEU A 324 -33.93 17.15 -29.29
CA LEU A 324 -32.60 17.68 -29.59
C LEU A 324 -32.60 19.15 -30.01
N LYS A 325 -33.69 19.88 -29.76
CA LYS A 325 -33.84 21.32 -30.09
C LYS A 325 -32.64 22.16 -29.64
N ASN A 326 -32.13 21.89 -28.43
CA ASN A 326 -31.02 22.64 -27.84
C ASN A 326 -29.63 22.09 -28.20
N ASN A 327 -29.55 20.95 -28.90
CA ASN A 327 -28.31 20.26 -29.24
C ASN A 327 -28.33 19.77 -30.70
N PRO A 328 -28.34 20.67 -31.71
CA PRO A 328 -28.44 20.29 -33.11
C PRO A 328 -27.27 19.43 -33.58
N GLY A 329 -26.09 19.57 -32.96
CA GLY A 329 -24.91 18.74 -33.28
C GLY A 329 -25.09 17.25 -32.98
N ILE A 330 -25.93 16.90 -32.00
CA ILE A 330 -26.27 15.49 -31.70
C ILE A 330 -27.20 14.96 -32.79
N TYR A 331 -28.19 15.75 -33.20
CA TYR A 331 -29.10 15.35 -34.29
C TYR A 331 -28.34 15.10 -35.59
N ASN A 332 -27.42 16.00 -35.97
CA ASN A 332 -26.62 15.84 -37.17
C ASN A 332 -25.78 14.55 -37.13
N PHE A 333 -25.19 14.23 -35.97
CA PHE A 333 -24.47 12.97 -35.80
C PHE A 333 -25.36 11.73 -35.97
N ILE A 334 -26.57 11.76 -35.40
CA ILE A 334 -27.53 10.66 -35.52
C ILE A 334 -27.97 10.50 -36.98
N ASP A 335 -28.31 11.60 -37.66
CA ASP A 335 -28.71 11.57 -39.06
C ASP A 335 -27.57 11.08 -39.96
N GLU A 336 -26.33 11.53 -39.75
CA GLU A 336 -25.15 11.04 -40.48
C GLU A 336 -24.89 9.54 -40.27
N SER A 337 -25.26 8.99 -39.10
CA SER A 337 -24.93 7.62 -38.72
C SER A 337 -26.02 6.60 -39.07
N LEU A 338 -27.30 6.99 -38.99
CA LEU A 338 -28.44 6.07 -38.99
C LEU A 338 -29.50 6.48 -40.02
N ARG A 339 -30.14 5.49 -40.65
CA ARG A 339 -31.39 5.71 -41.38
C ARG A 339 -32.57 5.63 -40.42
N LEU A 340 -33.14 6.76 -40.03
CA LEU A 340 -34.23 6.89 -39.04
C LEU A 340 -35.63 6.48 -39.58
N ASN A 341 -35.69 5.46 -40.43
CA ASN A 341 -36.95 4.90 -40.91
C ASN A 341 -37.60 4.00 -39.85
N ILE A 342 -37.84 4.48 -38.64
CA ILE A 342 -38.34 3.64 -37.54
C ILE A 342 -39.76 4.08 -37.18
N ASP A 343 -40.63 3.12 -36.92
CA ASP A 343 -41.93 3.39 -36.32
C ASP A 343 -41.72 3.91 -34.90
N ILE A 344 -42.29 5.07 -34.60
CA ILE A 344 -42.17 5.74 -33.30
C ILE A 344 -42.58 4.85 -32.12
N ARG A 345 -43.46 3.86 -32.33
CA ARG A 345 -43.90 2.93 -31.28
C ARG A 345 -42.80 2.00 -30.78
N HIS A 346 -41.78 1.75 -31.62
CA HIS A 346 -40.63 0.89 -31.28
C HIS A 346 -39.36 1.74 -31.06
N ALA A 347 -39.51 3.03 -30.78
CA ALA A 347 -38.43 3.96 -30.50
C ALA A 347 -38.62 4.60 -29.12
N GLU A 348 -37.72 4.30 -28.18
CA GLU A 348 -37.79 4.82 -26.81
C GLU A 348 -36.69 5.84 -26.56
N ILE A 349 -37.08 7.04 -26.10
CA ILE A 349 -36.16 8.14 -25.84
C ILE A 349 -36.30 8.57 -24.38
N ILE A 350 -35.28 8.28 -23.59
CA ILE A 350 -35.25 8.57 -22.16
C ILE A 350 -34.10 9.52 -21.80
N SER A 351 -34.28 10.23 -20.68
CA SER A 351 -33.22 11.03 -20.05
C SER A 351 -33.21 10.72 -18.56
N SER A 352 -32.74 9.52 -18.21
CA SER A 352 -32.75 9.05 -16.83
C SER A 352 -31.53 8.19 -16.51
N GLY A 353 -30.96 8.47 -15.34
CA GLY A 353 -29.91 7.65 -14.72
C GLY A 353 -30.46 6.50 -13.86
N ASN A 354 -31.78 6.33 -13.78
CA ASN A 354 -32.41 5.26 -12.99
C ASN A 354 -32.55 3.98 -13.84
N PRO A 355 -31.88 2.86 -13.49
CA PRO A 355 -31.97 1.60 -14.23
C PRO A 355 -33.40 1.05 -14.32
N TYR A 356 -34.25 1.34 -13.34
CA TYR A 356 -35.65 0.88 -13.31
C TYR A 356 -36.43 1.29 -14.56
N ASN A 357 -36.14 2.47 -15.12
CA ASN A 357 -36.82 2.95 -16.33
C ASN A 357 -36.55 2.08 -17.56
N ILE A 358 -35.44 1.35 -17.59
CA ILE A 358 -35.17 0.35 -18.61
C ILE A 358 -35.76 -1.00 -18.22
N GLU A 359 -35.63 -1.41 -16.96
CA GLU A 359 -36.07 -2.73 -16.49
C GLU A 359 -37.58 -2.97 -16.75
N VAL A 360 -38.42 -1.93 -16.67
CA VAL A 360 -39.89 -2.00 -16.88
C VAL A 360 -40.30 -2.13 -18.35
N LEU A 361 -39.42 -1.81 -19.29
CA LEU A 361 -39.73 -1.89 -20.72
C LEU A 361 -39.92 -3.35 -21.18
N PRO A 362 -40.74 -3.63 -22.20
CA PRO A 362 -40.86 -4.96 -22.78
C PRO A 362 -39.53 -5.42 -23.41
N ASP A 363 -39.25 -6.71 -23.28
CA ASP A 363 -38.07 -7.35 -23.88
C ASP A 363 -38.27 -7.51 -25.39
N ASN A 364 -37.18 -7.34 -26.17
CA ASN A 364 -37.13 -7.59 -27.62
C ASN A 364 -38.22 -6.87 -28.45
N ASP A 365 -38.55 -5.62 -28.11
CA ASP A 365 -39.60 -4.83 -28.77
C ASP A 365 -39.05 -3.59 -29.47
N PHE A 366 -37.93 -3.03 -28.98
CA PHE A 366 -37.43 -1.74 -29.46
C PHE A 366 -36.42 -1.87 -30.61
N HIS A 367 -36.61 -1.04 -31.62
CA HIS A 367 -35.69 -0.87 -32.75
C HIS A 367 -34.65 0.22 -32.47
N LEU A 368 -35.03 1.21 -31.65
CA LEU A 368 -34.15 2.31 -31.23
C LEU A 368 -34.37 2.59 -29.76
N LEU A 369 -33.27 2.61 -29.00
CA LEU A 369 -33.28 3.08 -27.62
C LEU A 369 -32.24 4.20 -27.49
N PHE A 370 -32.68 5.37 -27.10
CA PHE A 370 -31.82 6.53 -26.91
C PHE A 370 -31.88 7.01 -25.46
N ASN A 371 -30.74 6.92 -24.76
CA ASN A 371 -30.61 7.56 -23.46
C ASN A 371 -29.74 8.83 -23.54
N LEU A 372 -30.37 9.96 -23.26
CA LEU A 372 -29.74 11.28 -23.19
C LEU A 372 -28.90 11.47 -21.91
N HIS A 373 -29.05 10.58 -20.92
CA HIS A 373 -28.27 10.62 -19.70
C HIS A 373 -26.86 10.05 -19.90
N GLU A 374 -25.86 10.63 -19.23
CA GLU A 374 -24.48 10.18 -19.34
C GLU A 374 -24.26 8.82 -18.67
N ILE A 375 -23.56 7.91 -19.35
CA ILE A 375 -23.31 6.58 -18.79
C ILE A 375 -22.39 6.62 -17.56
N ASN A 376 -21.61 7.70 -17.43
CA ASN A 376 -20.72 7.96 -16.29
C ASN A 376 -21.47 7.95 -14.95
N ASP A 377 -22.79 8.19 -14.95
CA ASP A 377 -23.60 8.25 -13.75
C ASP A 377 -24.19 6.89 -13.33
N PHE A 378 -24.06 5.85 -14.15
CA PHE A 378 -24.53 4.51 -13.78
C PHE A 378 -23.53 3.79 -12.88
N ARG A 379 -23.98 3.40 -11.69
CA ARG A 379 -23.16 2.64 -10.74
C ARG A 379 -22.71 1.27 -11.26
N ARG A 380 -23.59 0.58 -12.01
CA ARG A 380 -23.35 -0.76 -12.60
C ARG A 380 -23.59 -0.71 -14.11
N VAL A 381 -22.66 -0.09 -14.85
CA VAL A 381 -22.77 0.15 -16.29
C VAL A 381 -23.02 -1.14 -17.09
N ASN A 382 -22.30 -2.23 -16.78
CA ASN A 382 -22.48 -3.50 -17.51
C ASN A 382 -23.88 -4.07 -17.33
N ARG A 383 -24.42 -4.04 -16.10
CA ARG A 383 -25.80 -4.49 -15.86
C ARG A 383 -26.79 -3.61 -16.64
N TYR A 384 -26.58 -2.30 -16.65
CA TYR A 384 -27.41 -1.39 -17.43
C TYR A 384 -27.37 -1.73 -18.93
N PHE A 385 -26.20 -1.95 -19.51
CA PHE A 385 -26.05 -2.34 -20.92
C PHE A 385 -26.66 -3.71 -21.24
N ILE A 386 -26.51 -4.69 -20.35
CA ILE A 386 -27.16 -6.00 -20.50
C ILE A 386 -28.68 -5.85 -20.52
N GLU A 387 -29.25 -5.03 -19.63
CA GLU A 387 -30.70 -4.78 -19.63
C GLU A 387 -31.14 -4.07 -20.91
N VAL A 388 -30.40 -3.06 -21.38
CA VAL A 388 -30.69 -2.38 -22.67
C VAL A 388 -30.63 -3.37 -23.83
N ASN A 389 -29.63 -4.25 -23.87
CA ASN A 389 -29.47 -5.24 -24.93
C ASN A 389 -30.69 -6.18 -25.00
N LYS A 390 -31.24 -6.60 -23.85
CA LYS A 390 -32.47 -7.43 -23.79
C LYS A 390 -33.71 -6.73 -24.35
N LYS A 391 -33.81 -5.39 -24.24
CA LYS A 391 -34.97 -4.64 -24.74
C LYS A 391 -34.95 -4.41 -26.25
N LEU A 392 -33.77 -4.48 -26.85
CA LEU A 392 -33.58 -4.24 -28.27
C LEU A 392 -33.79 -5.52 -29.09
N VAL A 393 -34.38 -5.37 -30.28
CA VAL A 393 -34.39 -6.44 -31.29
C VAL A 393 -33.00 -6.68 -31.84
N ASN A 394 -32.78 -7.86 -32.44
CA ASN A 394 -31.52 -8.13 -33.17
C ASN A 394 -31.32 -7.09 -34.29
N GLY A 395 -30.20 -6.36 -34.23
CA GLY A 395 -29.90 -5.24 -35.14
C GLY A 395 -30.59 -3.92 -34.76
N GLY A 396 -31.24 -3.86 -33.59
CA GLY A 396 -31.70 -2.62 -32.98
C GLY A 396 -30.53 -1.74 -32.55
N VAL A 397 -30.77 -0.43 -32.44
CA VAL A 397 -29.73 0.56 -32.17
C VAL A 397 -29.86 1.15 -30.78
N PHE A 398 -28.76 1.15 -30.04
CA PHE A 398 -28.62 1.88 -28.78
C PHE A 398 -27.80 3.15 -28.98
N ILE A 399 -28.33 4.30 -28.57
CA ILE A 399 -27.63 5.58 -28.57
C ILE A 399 -27.44 6.02 -27.12
N SER A 400 -26.19 6.36 -26.75
CA SER A 400 -25.86 6.93 -25.44
C SER A 400 -24.72 7.94 -25.54
N ARG A 401 -24.53 8.71 -24.45
CA ARG A 401 -23.42 9.67 -24.34
C ARG A 401 -22.56 9.39 -23.11
N PHE A 402 -21.29 9.73 -23.20
CA PHE A 402 -20.37 9.66 -22.07
C PHE A 402 -19.28 10.71 -22.18
N ILE A 403 -18.69 11.05 -21.05
CA ILE A 403 -17.52 11.93 -20.97
C ILE A 403 -16.28 11.05 -20.77
N PRO A 404 -15.41 10.92 -21.78
CA PRO A 404 -14.16 10.17 -21.65
C PRO A 404 -13.19 10.87 -20.68
N LEU A 405 -12.35 10.09 -20.02
CA LEU A 405 -11.31 10.59 -19.11
C LEU A 405 -10.34 11.54 -19.81
N GLU A 406 -10.00 11.24 -21.05
CA GLU A 406 -9.02 11.95 -21.87
C GLU A 406 -9.47 13.42 -22.08
N LYS A 407 -10.77 13.64 -22.34
CA LYS A 407 -11.35 14.99 -22.57
C LYS A 407 -11.53 15.82 -21.29
N ARG A 408 -11.38 15.23 -20.09
CA ARG A 408 -11.56 15.99 -18.82
C ARG A 408 -10.49 17.03 -18.57
N ARG A 409 -9.21 16.74 -18.87
CA ARG A 409 -8.12 17.71 -18.66
C ARG A 409 -8.31 18.94 -19.57
N GLN A 410 -8.62 18.70 -20.84
CA GLN A 410 -8.95 19.75 -21.81
C GLN A 410 -10.15 20.59 -21.35
N HIS A 411 -11.17 20.00 -20.73
CA HIS A 411 -12.30 20.75 -20.18
C HIS A 411 -11.88 21.79 -19.11
N TYR A 412 -10.95 21.43 -18.21
CA TYR A 412 -10.43 22.38 -17.22
C TYR A 412 -9.54 23.45 -17.87
N LEU A 413 -8.70 23.08 -18.84
CA LEU A 413 -7.81 24.02 -19.55
C LEU A 413 -8.59 25.02 -20.42
N ASN A 414 -9.73 24.62 -20.99
CA ASN A 414 -10.58 25.49 -21.81
C ASN A 414 -11.43 26.45 -20.97
N ARG A 415 -11.67 26.13 -19.69
CA ARG A 415 -12.54 26.91 -18.80
C ARG A 415 -11.78 27.82 -17.84
N TYR A 416 -10.52 27.52 -17.54
CA TYR A 416 -9.72 28.24 -16.55
C TYR A 416 -8.32 28.57 -17.09
N PRO A 417 -7.69 29.68 -16.63
CA PRO A 417 -6.31 29.98 -16.97
C PRO A 417 -5.36 28.87 -16.53
N ARG A 418 -4.28 28.64 -17.29
CA ARG A 418 -3.44 27.43 -17.27
C ARG A 418 -3.02 26.95 -15.86
N ASN A 419 -2.59 27.87 -14.99
CA ASN A 419 -2.17 27.53 -13.64
C ASN A 419 -3.34 27.12 -12.74
N LEU A 420 -4.47 27.83 -12.84
CA LEU A 420 -5.68 27.52 -12.07
C LEU A 420 -6.32 26.21 -12.56
N ALA A 421 -6.33 25.98 -13.87
CA ALA A 421 -6.80 24.74 -14.47
C ALA A 421 -6.02 23.52 -13.94
N ASN A 422 -4.69 23.61 -13.85
CA ASN A 422 -3.86 22.53 -13.33
C ASN A 422 -4.14 22.24 -11.85
N VAL A 423 -4.32 23.28 -11.02
CA VAL A 423 -4.65 23.12 -9.60
C VAL A 423 -6.05 22.52 -9.42
N LEU A 424 -7.05 23.03 -10.14
CA LEU A 424 -8.42 22.51 -10.07
C LEU A 424 -8.52 21.07 -10.60
N TYR A 425 -7.78 20.75 -11.66
CA TYR A 425 -7.66 19.38 -12.17
C TYR A 425 -7.03 18.45 -11.13
N LEU A 426 -5.98 18.90 -10.44
CA LEU A 426 -5.33 18.13 -9.37
C LEU A 426 -6.30 17.88 -8.20
N LEU A 427 -7.09 18.88 -7.81
CA LEU A 427 -8.13 18.72 -6.79
C LEU A 427 -9.26 17.77 -7.23
N ASP A 428 -9.74 17.89 -8.48
CA ASP A 428 -10.74 16.97 -9.04
C ASP A 428 -10.20 15.53 -9.09
N PHE A 429 -8.92 15.39 -9.45
CA PHE A 429 -8.23 14.11 -9.45
C PHE A 429 -8.16 13.49 -8.05
N ILE A 430 -7.78 14.27 -7.02
CA ILE A 430 -7.77 13.81 -5.63
C ILE A 430 -9.20 13.40 -5.20
N TRP A 431 -10.18 14.25 -5.46
CA TRP A 431 -11.58 14.00 -5.08
C TRP A 431 -12.17 12.76 -5.76
N ARG A 432 -11.83 12.49 -7.02
CA ARG A 432 -12.45 11.40 -7.78
C ARG A 432 -11.63 10.13 -7.86
N ARG A 433 -10.33 10.19 -7.62
CA ARG A 433 -9.44 9.02 -7.73
C ARG A 433 -8.87 8.58 -6.39
N ILE A 434 -8.63 9.51 -5.47
CA ILE A 434 -8.04 9.21 -4.15
C ILE A 434 -9.14 9.02 -3.11
N PHE A 435 -10.10 9.93 -3.00
CA PHE A 435 -11.13 9.87 -1.97
C PHE A 435 -12.03 8.62 -2.01
N PRO A 436 -12.46 8.09 -3.19
CA PRO A 436 -13.25 6.85 -3.23
C PRO A 436 -12.46 5.63 -2.76
N LYS A 437 -11.12 5.71 -2.79
CA LYS A 437 -10.20 4.63 -2.40
C LYS A 437 -9.84 4.68 -0.91
N ILE A 438 -9.96 5.83 -0.23
CA ILE A 438 -9.66 5.98 1.21
C ILE A 438 -10.94 5.75 2.04
N PRO A 439 -11.07 4.75 2.93
CA PRO A 439 -12.30 4.36 3.64
C PRO A 439 -13.02 5.48 4.41
N PHE A 440 -12.27 6.42 4.97
CA PHE A 440 -12.85 7.59 5.62
C PHE A 440 -13.50 8.53 4.59
N PHE A 441 -12.72 8.94 3.59
CA PHE A 441 -13.20 9.79 2.50
C PHE A 441 -14.10 9.05 1.50
N GLN A 442 -14.14 7.73 1.52
CA GLN A 442 -14.98 6.90 0.65
C GLN A 442 -16.43 7.04 1.07
N LYS A 443 -16.71 7.02 2.38
CA LYS A 443 -18.06 7.30 2.89
C LYS A 443 -18.49 8.72 2.56
N ILE A 444 -17.59 9.69 2.72
CA ILE A 444 -17.86 11.10 2.37
C ILE A 444 -18.08 11.24 0.86
N TYR A 445 -17.20 10.66 0.05
CA TYR A 445 -17.28 10.67 -1.40
C TYR A 445 -18.56 10.01 -1.89
N PHE A 446 -18.94 8.82 -1.41
CA PHE A 446 -20.18 8.16 -1.82
C PHE A 446 -21.43 8.80 -1.22
N ALA A 447 -21.34 9.43 -0.05
CA ALA A 447 -22.42 10.25 0.48
C ALA A 447 -22.67 11.50 -0.39
N VAL A 448 -21.60 12.14 -0.88
CA VAL A 448 -21.68 13.36 -1.70
C VAL A 448 -21.96 13.03 -3.17
N SER A 449 -21.19 12.14 -3.78
CA SER A 449 -21.31 11.76 -5.20
C SER A 449 -22.49 10.84 -5.48
N LYS A 450 -22.99 10.10 -4.48
CA LYS A 450 -24.01 9.04 -4.62
C LYS A 450 -23.65 8.00 -5.70
N GLY A 451 -22.36 7.86 -6.03
CA GLY A 451 -21.86 6.98 -7.10
C GLY A 451 -22.03 7.52 -8.52
N ARG A 452 -22.29 8.82 -8.68
CA ARG A 452 -22.41 9.50 -9.98
C ARG A 452 -21.06 10.00 -10.50
N ASN A 453 -20.99 10.23 -11.80
CA ASN A 453 -19.90 10.89 -12.51
C ASN A 453 -18.56 10.15 -12.40
N ARG A 454 -18.63 8.84 -12.66
CA ARG A 454 -17.51 7.89 -12.73
C ARG A 454 -16.62 8.22 -13.93
N VAL A 455 -15.32 8.07 -13.71
CA VAL A 455 -14.31 8.25 -14.75
C VAL A 455 -14.21 6.95 -15.54
N LEU A 456 -14.40 7.03 -16.86
CA LEU A 456 -14.29 5.91 -17.80
C LEU A 456 -13.38 6.34 -18.95
N SER A 457 -12.42 5.50 -19.33
CA SER A 457 -11.64 5.73 -20.56
C SER A 457 -12.46 5.36 -21.78
N LYS A 458 -12.12 5.92 -22.95
CA LYS A 458 -12.78 5.56 -24.22
C LYS A 458 -12.69 4.05 -24.49
N ALA A 459 -11.51 3.46 -24.29
CA ALA A 459 -11.29 2.02 -24.46
C ALA A 459 -12.13 1.17 -23.48
N GLU A 460 -12.26 1.59 -22.21
CA GLU A 460 -13.08 0.89 -21.23
C GLU A 460 -14.57 0.93 -21.61
N ALA A 461 -15.08 2.10 -21.99
CA ALA A 461 -16.48 2.24 -22.40
C ALA A 461 -16.81 1.36 -23.61
N LEU A 462 -15.94 1.38 -24.64
CA LEU A 462 -16.09 0.55 -25.83
C LEU A 462 -15.99 -0.94 -25.49
N GLY A 463 -15.00 -1.35 -24.68
CA GLY A 463 -14.85 -2.74 -24.25
C GLY A 463 -16.06 -3.27 -23.49
N ARG A 464 -16.67 -2.44 -22.63
CA ARG A 464 -17.90 -2.79 -21.91
C ARG A 464 -19.10 -2.96 -22.85
N LEU A 465 -19.22 -2.14 -23.89
CA LEU A 465 -20.27 -2.28 -24.91
C LEU A 465 -20.13 -3.60 -25.68
N TYR A 466 -18.92 -3.91 -26.18
CA TYR A 466 -18.65 -5.20 -26.84
C TYR A 466 -18.92 -6.39 -25.93
N PHE A 467 -18.48 -6.33 -24.67
CA PHE A 467 -18.76 -7.38 -23.68
C PHE A 467 -20.26 -7.61 -23.45
N CYS A 468 -21.07 -6.54 -23.53
CA CYS A 468 -22.52 -6.61 -23.36
C CYS A 468 -23.28 -6.95 -24.66
N GLY A 469 -22.58 -7.32 -25.74
CA GLY A 469 -23.19 -7.77 -26.99
C GLY A 469 -23.51 -6.67 -28.00
N PHE A 470 -22.90 -5.49 -27.88
CA PHE A 470 -23.06 -4.40 -28.85
C PHE A 470 -21.88 -4.35 -29.84
N GLU A 471 -22.18 -3.92 -31.06
CA GLU A 471 -21.19 -3.52 -32.06
C GLU A 471 -21.27 -2.01 -32.29
N ILE A 472 -20.12 -1.36 -32.47
CA ILE A 472 -20.04 0.09 -32.59
C ILE A 472 -20.28 0.50 -34.04
N VAL A 473 -21.40 1.21 -34.26
CA VAL A 473 -21.72 1.78 -35.58
C VAL A 473 -20.97 3.09 -35.82
N ASN A 474 -21.02 4.02 -34.88
CA ASN A 474 -20.33 5.31 -34.99
C ASN A 474 -19.98 5.90 -33.61
N ILE A 475 -18.98 6.78 -33.56
CA ILE A 475 -18.52 7.48 -32.35
C ILE A 475 -18.06 8.90 -32.67
N LYS A 476 -18.30 9.83 -31.74
CA LYS A 476 -17.92 11.25 -31.82
C LYS A 476 -17.58 11.80 -30.44
#